data_AF-A0ABD1BDA1-F1
#
_entry.id   AF-A0ABD1BDA1-F1
#
_cell.length_a   1.000
_cell.length_b   1.000
_cell.length_c   1.000
_cell.angle_alpha   90.00
_cell.angle_beta   90.00
_cell.angle_gamma   90.00
#
_symmetry.space_group_name_H-M   'P 1'
#
loop_
_entity.id
_entity.type
_entity.pdbx_description
1 polymer ?
#
loop_
_entity_poly.entity_id
_entity_poly.type
_entity_poly.pdbx_seq_one_letter_code
_entity_poly.pdbx_strand_id
1 'polypeptide(L)'
;MSNRIGLLDLEKHFAFYGAYHSNPINIIIHTLLVWPNVFATLVFLYSTPPILDPSQLGSFKSLTFDGVLRFDIGFTLTVIYAIFYICLEKKSGVLAALLCFSCWIGSSFLAARLGHSLTLKCLASETFMIVCLDIMWSFQDSLFRKTSKFNVGVASQLLCWTGQFLGHGLFEKRAPALLDNLVQAFLMGPFFVLLEVLQTVFEYEPYSGFKARVDSKIESEIKEWREKKQQKKKIT
;
A
#
# COMPACT_ATOMS: atom_id res chain seq x y z
N MET A 1 6.85 28.13 -2.54
CA MET A 1 7.39 26.78 -2.84
C MET A 1 7.76 26.11 -1.53
N SER A 2 7.55 24.79 -1.41
CA SER A 2 8.08 24.03 -0.30
C SER A 2 9.59 23.87 -0.50
N ASN A 3 10.43 24.37 0.42
CA ASN A 3 11.89 24.22 0.38
C ASN A 3 12.35 22.81 0.87
N ARG A 4 11.46 21.83 0.87
CA ARG A 4 11.77 20.47 1.34
C ARG A 4 12.50 19.70 0.25
N ILE A 5 13.54 18.99 0.66
CA ILE A 5 14.42 18.21 -0.22
C ILE A 5 14.40 16.73 0.17
N GLY A 6 14.86 15.86 -0.73
CA GLY A 6 15.04 14.44 -0.46
C GLY A 6 13.72 13.70 -0.24
N LEU A 7 13.62 12.89 0.81
CA LEU A 7 12.46 12.03 1.08
C LEU A 7 11.16 12.81 1.37
N LEU A 8 11.28 14.10 1.75
CA LEU A 8 10.15 14.97 2.06
C LEU A 8 9.81 15.95 0.92
N ASP A 9 10.42 15.78 -0.27
CA ASP A 9 10.05 16.52 -1.48
C ASP A 9 8.74 15.95 -2.07
N LEU A 10 7.62 16.44 -1.55
CA LEU A 10 6.29 15.98 -1.93
C LEU A 10 6.02 16.11 -3.43
N GLU A 11 6.38 17.23 -4.06
CA GLU A 11 6.12 17.45 -5.48
C GLU A 11 6.87 16.44 -6.34
N LYS A 12 8.15 16.20 -6.04
CA LYS A 12 8.95 15.23 -6.79
C LYS A 12 8.37 13.83 -6.69
N HIS A 13 8.09 13.36 -5.47
CA HIS A 13 7.59 12.00 -5.28
C HIS A 13 6.18 11.83 -5.83
N PHE A 14 5.30 12.81 -5.63
CA PHE A 14 3.94 12.71 -6.15
C PHE A 14 3.90 12.80 -7.68
N ALA A 15 4.78 13.60 -8.31
CA ALA A 15 4.93 13.60 -9.76
C ALA A 15 5.48 12.28 -10.31
N PHE A 16 6.45 11.66 -9.63
CA PHE A 16 6.89 10.32 -10.00
C PHE A 16 5.74 9.32 -9.90
N TYR A 17 4.92 9.36 -8.84
CA TYR A 17 3.73 8.52 -8.74
C TYR A 17 2.77 8.73 -9.93
N GLY A 18 2.44 9.98 -10.25
CA GLY A 18 1.54 10.30 -11.37
C GLY A 18 2.08 9.87 -12.73
N ALA A 19 3.40 9.86 -12.93
CA ALA A 19 4.01 9.38 -14.18
C ALA A 19 3.85 7.86 -14.43
N TYR A 20 3.48 7.08 -13.40
CA TYR A 20 3.14 5.65 -13.52
C TYR A 20 1.64 5.37 -13.46
N HIS A 21 0.82 6.37 -13.13
CA HIS A 21 -0.63 6.25 -12.98
C HIS A 21 -1.31 7.36 -13.79
N SER A 22 -1.25 7.25 -15.11
CA SER A 22 -1.80 8.25 -16.05
C SER A 22 -3.16 7.85 -16.60
N ASN A 23 -3.50 6.57 -16.56
CA ASN A 23 -4.78 6.06 -17.03
C ASN A 23 -5.84 6.14 -15.91
N PRO A 24 -7.02 6.73 -16.16
CA PRO A 24 -8.06 6.90 -15.13
C PRO A 24 -8.54 5.57 -14.54
N ILE A 25 -8.58 4.49 -15.33
CA ILE A 25 -8.99 3.16 -14.84
C ILE A 25 -7.94 2.62 -13.88
N ASN A 26 -6.66 2.78 -14.20
CA ASN A 26 -5.57 2.37 -13.31
C ASN A 26 -5.60 3.16 -12.00
N ILE A 27 -5.82 4.47 -12.06
CA ILE A 27 -5.98 5.32 -10.87
C ILE A 27 -7.13 4.82 -9.98
N ILE A 28 -8.28 4.48 -10.56
CA ILE A 28 -9.43 3.94 -9.82
C ILE A 28 -9.07 2.59 -9.17
N ILE A 29 -8.43 1.68 -9.91
CA ILE A 29 -8.00 0.37 -9.39
C ILE A 29 -7.09 0.56 -8.17
N HIS A 30 -6.07 1.42 -8.27
CA HIS A 30 -5.16 1.69 -7.16
C HIS A 30 -5.87 2.37 -5.98
N THR A 31 -6.75 3.32 -6.27
CA THR A 31 -7.55 4.01 -5.25
C THR A 31 -8.38 3.04 -4.43
N LEU A 32 -9.02 2.07 -5.09
CA LEU A 32 -9.87 1.08 -4.43
C LEU A 32 -9.10 -0.02 -3.72
N LEU A 33 -7.89 -0.39 -4.17
CA LEU A 33 -7.20 -1.59 -3.69
C LEU A 33 -6.05 -1.32 -2.71
N VAL A 34 -5.46 -0.12 -2.70
CA VAL A 34 -4.29 0.17 -1.84
C VAL A 34 -4.65 0.14 -0.35
N TRP A 35 -5.71 0.83 0.07
CA TRP A 35 -6.11 0.86 1.49
C TRP A 35 -6.63 -0.48 2.02
N PRO A 36 -7.45 -1.25 1.26
CA PRO A 36 -7.75 -2.64 1.63
C PRO A 36 -6.52 -3.53 1.73
N ASN A 37 -5.49 -3.32 0.90
CA ASN A 37 -4.23 -4.06 0.99
C ASN A 37 -3.46 -3.72 2.28
N VAL A 38 -3.42 -2.45 2.69
CA VAL A 38 -2.87 -2.02 3.99
C VAL A 38 -3.63 -2.70 5.13
N PHE A 39 -4.97 -2.67 5.08
CA PHE A 39 -5.81 -3.31 6.09
C PHE A 39 -5.57 -4.83 6.18
N ALA A 40 -5.53 -5.54 5.05
CA ALA A 40 -5.25 -6.97 5.00
C ALA A 40 -3.86 -7.31 5.54
N THR A 41 -2.87 -6.45 5.28
CA THR A 41 -1.52 -6.57 5.84
C THR A 41 -1.53 -6.47 7.36
N LEU A 42 -2.28 -5.54 7.93
CA LEU A 42 -2.40 -5.40 9.38
C LEU A 42 -3.13 -6.60 10.02
N VAL A 43 -4.16 -7.14 9.37
CA VAL A 43 -4.83 -8.40 9.81
C VAL A 43 -3.82 -9.56 9.85
N PHE A 44 -2.95 -9.65 8.84
CA PHE A 44 -1.90 -10.66 8.81
C PHE A 44 -0.89 -10.46 9.95
N LEU A 45 -0.37 -9.23 10.11
CA LEU A 45 0.62 -8.87 11.14
C LEU A 45 0.11 -9.05 12.57
N TYR A 46 -1.21 -9.00 12.79
CA TYR A 46 -1.82 -9.28 14.10
C TYR A 46 -1.49 -10.66 14.68
N SER A 47 -1.07 -11.58 13.80
CA SER A 47 -0.70 -12.96 14.16
C SER A 47 0.72 -13.06 14.69
N THR A 48 1.50 -11.98 14.57
CA THR A 48 2.81 -11.88 15.19
C THR A 48 2.65 -11.67 16.71
N PRO A 49 3.57 -12.22 17.53
CA PRO A 49 3.55 -11.95 18.96
C PRO A 49 3.67 -10.45 19.26
N PRO A 50 3.01 -9.92 20.31
CA PRO A 50 3.24 -8.56 20.78
C PRO A 50 4.71 -8.33 21.12
N ILE A 51 5.22 -7.13 20.81
CA ILE A 51 6.57 -6.70 21.18
C ILE A 51 6.63 -6.38 22.67
N LEU A 52 5.58 -5.76 23.21
CA LEU A 52 5.45 -5.45 24.63
C LEU A 52 4.40 -6.38 25.28
N ASP A 53 4.79 -7.04 26.36
CA ASP A 53 3.90 -7.88 27.15
C ASP A 53 2.85 -7.00 27.87
N PRO A 54 1.54 -7.35 27.82
CA PRO A 54 0.50 -6.60 28.53
C PRO A 54 0.75 -6.39 30.03
N SER A 55 1.52 -7.26 30.69
CA SER A 55 1.92 -7.12 32.10
C SER A 55 2.87 -5.94 32.34
N GLN A 56 3.64 -5.53 31.33
CA GLN A 56 4.57 -4.39 31.40
C GLN A 56 3.86 -3.05 31.21
N LEU A 57 2.57 -3.07 30.88
CA LEU A 57 1.86 -1.90 30.38
C LEU A 57 1.22 -1.02 31.48
N GLY A 58 1.17 -1.52 32.72
CA GLY A 58 0.66 -0.77 33.88
C GLY A 58 -0.71 -0.14 33.62
N SER A 59 -0.84 1.16 33.87
CA SER A 59 -2.08 1.93 33.69
C SER A 59 -2.58 1.98 32.24
N PHE A 60 -1.71 1.73 31.25
CA PHE A 60 -2.11 1.72 29.83
C PHE A 60 -2.79 0.42 29.40
N LYS A 61 -2.89 -0.60 30.28
CA LYS A 61 -3.57 -1.87 29.98
C LYS A 61 -5.02 -1.68 29.52
N SER A 62 -5.73 -0.71 30.11
CA SER A 62 -7.10 -0.37 29.72
C SER A 62 -7.23 0.04 28.25
N LEU A 63 -6.21 0.69 27.68
CA LEU A 63 -6.21 1.11 26.27
C LEU A 63 -6.05 -0.06 25.29
N THR A 64 -5.72 -1.26 25.78
CA THR A 64 -5.56 -2.45 24.92
C THR A 64 -6.89 -3.14 24.59
N PHE A 65 -8.02 -2.73 25.20
CA PHE A 65 -9.32 -3.38 25.03
C PHE A 65 -9.22 -4.90 25.21
N ASP A 66 -8.91 -5.34 26.42
CA ASP A 66 -8.71 -6.76 26.77
C ASP A 66 -7.63 -7.46 25.91
N GLY A 67 -6.58 -6.74 25.51
CA GLY A 67 -5.49 -7.25 24.69
C GLY A 67 -5.82 -7.38 23.20
N VAL A 68 -6.95 -6.82 22.74
CA VAL A 68 -7.29 -6.73 21.32
C VAL A 68 -6.33 -5.78 20.61
N LEU A 69 -6.10 -4.57 21.13
CA LEU A 69 -5.12 -3.64 20.58
C LEU A 69 -3.74 -3.95 21.17
N ARG A 70 -2.83 -4.44 20.32
CA ARG A 70 -1.51 -4.93 20.71
C ARG A 70 -0.41 -3.99 20.25
N PHE A 71 0.63 -3.85 21.05
CA PHE A 71 1.88 -3.22 20.63
C PHE A 71 2.74 -4.25 19.89
N ASP A 72 2.31 -4.56 18.66
CA ASP A 72 2.96 -5.48 17.75
C ASP A 72 3.64 -4.74 16.58
N ILE A 73 4.17 -5.49 15.61
CA ILE A 73 4.79 -4.94 14.41
C ILE A 73 3.79 -4.08 13.61
N GLY A 74 2.51 -4.45 13.59
CA GLY A 74 1.45 -3.69 12.92
C GLY A 74 1.24 -2.31 13.55
N PHE A 75 1.23 -2.23 14.87
CA PHE A 75 1.21 -0.95 15.58
C PHE A 75 2.46 -0.10 15.29
N THR A 76 3.65 -0.69 15.36
CA THR A 76 4.91 0.03 15.09
C THR A 76 4.93 0.62 13.67
N LEU A 77 4.54 -0.16 12.66
CA LEU A 77 4.43 0.34 11.29
C LEU A 77 3.38 1.44 11.16
N THR A 78 2.24 1.31 11.83
CA THR A 78 1.19 2.33 11.84
C THR A 78 1.71 3.67 12.36
N VAL A 79 2.47 3.66 13.47
CA VAL A 79 3.10 4.86 14.03
C VAL A 79 4.14 5.46 13.08
N ILE A 80 4.99 4.64 12.49
CA ILE A 80 6.01 5.09 11.52
C ILE A 80 5.33 5.77 10.32
N TYR A 81 4.30 5.15 9.74
CA TYR A 81 3.56 5.70 8.60
C TYR A 81 2.84 7.01 8.98
N ALA A 82 2.18 7.05 10.14
CA ALA A 82 1.50 8.24 10.63
C ALA A 82 2.47 9.44 10.79
N ILE A 83 3.62 9.22 11.47
CA ILE A 83 4.63 10.26 11.63
C ILE A 83 5.18 10.69 10.28
N PHE A 84 5.54 9.73 9.42
CA PHE A 84 6.07 10.02 8.10
C PHE A 84 5.11 10.86 7.25
N TYR A 85 3.82 10.53 7.23
CA TYR A 85 2.81 11.26 6.46
C TYR A 85 2.58 12.69 7.00
N ILE A 86 2.51 12.86 8.32
CA ILE A 86 2.43 14.20 8.94
C ILE A 86 3.69 15.03 8.62
N CYS A 87 4.86 14.40 8.63
CA CYS A 87 6.10 15.03 8.22
C CYS A 87 6.09 15.39 6.74
N LEU A 88 5.52 14.57 5.87
CA LEU A 88 5.47 14.80 4.42
C LEU A 88 4.58 16.00 4.07
N GLU A 89 3.37 16.06 4.63
CA GLU A 89 2.45 17.20 4.50
C GLU A 89 1.53 17.26 5.73
N LYS A 90 1.33 18.44 6.33
CA LYS A 90 0.68 18.52 7.65
C LYS A 90 -0.80 18.18 7.61
N LYS A 91 -1.57 18.68 6.64
CA LYS A 91 -3.05 18.56 6.64
C LYS A 91 -3.50 17.20 6.16
N SER A 92 -3.13 16.84 4.92
CA SER A 92 -3.37 15.53 4.33
C SER A 92 -2.64 14.42 5.08
N GLY A 93 -1.47 14.70 5.69
CA GLY A 93 -0.76 13.74 6.53
C GLY A 93 -1.46 13.41 7.83
N VAL A 94 -2.12 14.37 8.48
CA VAL A 94 -2.99 14.10 9.64
C VAL A 94 -4.16 13.21 9.24
N LEU A 95 -4.79 13.47 8.08
CA LEU A 95 -5.86 12.61 7.57
C LEU A 95 -5.37 11.19 7.27
N ALA A 96 -4.21 11.06 6.64
CA ALA A 96 -3.58 9.77 6.38
C ALA A 96 -3.24 9.02 7.68
N ALA A 97 -2.73 9.72 8.69
CA ALA A 97 -2.45 9.16 10.01
C ALA A 97 -3.72 8.62 10.67
N LEU A 98 -4.82 9.37 10.65
CA LEU A 98 -6.13 8.92 11.16
C LEU A 98 -6.61 7.67 10.43
N LEU A 99 -6.42 7.59 9.11
CA LEU A 99 -6.78 6.42 8.32
C LEU A 99 -5.90 5.19 8.64
N CYS A 100 -4.60 5.38 8.84
CA CYS A 100 -3.69 4.33 9.30
C CYS A 100 -4.12 3.77 10.66
N PHE A 101 -4.38 4.64 11.65
CA PHE A 101 -4.85 4.20 12.97
C PHE A 101 -6.23 3.53 12.90
N SER A 102 -7.14 4.03 12.06
CA SER A 102 -8.44 3.39 11.83
C SER A 102 -8.29 1.98 11.24
N CYS A 103 -7.37 1.80 10.29
CA CYS A 103 -7.05 0.49 9.73
C CYS A 103 -6.44 -0.45 10.79
N TRP A 104 -5.52 0.03 11.62
CA TRP A 104 -4.92 -0.77 12.69
C TRP A 104 -5.94 -1.20 13.75
N ILE A 105 -6.79 -0.29 14.22
CA ILE A 105 -7.86 -0.60 15.16
C ILE A 105 -8.83 -1.61 14.54
N GLY A 106 -9.36 -1.31 13.35
CA GLY A 106 -10.33 -2.17 12.67
C GLY A 106 -9.79 -3.57 12.36
N SER A 107 -8.55 -3.66 11.88
CA SER A 107 -7.89 -4.94 11.59
C SER A 107 -7.62 -5.75 12.86
N SER A 108 -7.24 -5.10 13.97
CA SER A 108 -7.04 -5.76 15.26
C SER A 108 -8.34 -6.40 15.78
N PHE A 109 -9.45 -5.65 15.75
CA PHE A 109 -10.76 -6.19 16.14
C PHE A 109 -11.23 -7.31 15.20
N LEU A 110 -11.01 -7.18 13.89
CA LEU A 110 -11.36 -8.22 12.93
C LEU A 110 -10.53 -9.49 13.17
N ALA A 111 -9.21 -9.35 13.32
CA ALA A 111 -8.31 -10.47 13.53
C ALA A 111 -8.59 -11.18 14.87
N ALA A 112 -8.90 -10.43 15.93
CA ALA A 112 -9.33 -10.99 17.21
C ALA A 112 -10.61 -11.84 17.08
N ARG A 113 -11.56 -11.42 16.22
CA ARG A 113 -12.79 -12.19 15.95
C ARG A 113 -12.57 -13.42 15.08
N LEU A 114 -11.66 -13.36 14.10
CA LEU A 114 -11.34 -14.48 13.20
C LEU A 114 -10.57 -15.61 13.92
N GLY A 115 -9.89 -15.30 15.03
CA GLY A 115 -9.14 -16.24 15.85
C GLY A 115 -7.77 -16.62 15.26
N HIS A 116 -6.79 -16.85 16.13
CA HIS A 116 -5.38 -17.12 15.76
C HIS A 116 -5.17 -18.36 14.86
N SER A 117 -6.12 -19.29 14.81
CA SER A 117 -5.99 -20.55 14.04
C SER A 117 -6.21 -20.40 12.53
N LEU A 118 -6.59 -19.20 12.08
CA LEU A 118 -6.93 -18.89 10.69
C LEU A 118 -5.91 -17.94 10.02
N THR A 119 -4.72 -17.78 10.60
CA THR A 119 -3.79 -16.73 10.14
C THR A 119 -2.35 -17.22 9.93
N LEU A 120 -1.98 -18.38 10.47
CA LEU A 120 -0.63 -18.94 10.35
C LEU A 120 -0.65 -20.31 9.66
N LYS A 121 -0.58 -20.30 8.33
CA LYS A 121 -0.13 -21.45 7.51
C LYS A 121 0.59 -21.09 6.20
N CYS A 122 1.07 -19.85 6.02
CA CYS A 122 1.80 -19.43 4.80
C CYS A 122 3.17 -18.81 5.08
N LEU A 123 3.91 -19.34 6.06
CA LEU A 123 5.33 -18.99 6.26
C LEU A 123 6.28 -20.11 5.79
N ALA A 124 5.81 -20.96 4.88
CA ALA A 124 6.61 -22.00 4.25
C ALA A 124 6.36 -22.02 2.73
N SER A 125 6.72 -20.94 2.04
CA SER A 125 7.13 -21.00 0.63
C SER A 125 7.74 -19.65 0.23
N GLU A 126 9.03 -19.50 0.51
CA GLU A 126 9.86 -18.50 -0.17
C GLU A 126 9.98 -18.91 -1.65
N THR A 127 9.22 -18.28 -2.56
CA THR A 127 9.52 -18.11 -4.01
C THR A 127 8.33 -17.47 -4.75
N PHE A 128 7.98 -16.22 -4.41
CA PHE A 128 6.78 -15.55 -4.96
C PHE A 128 7.08 -14.59 -6.14
N MET A 129 7.94 -14.97 -7.09
CA MET A 129 8.17 -14.15 -8.28
C MET A 129 8.36 -14.89 -9.62
N ILE A 130 8.33 -16.24 -9.70
CA ILE A 130 8.58 -16.95 -10.98
C ILE A 130 7.49 -17.98 -11.36
N VAL A 131 6.52 -18.28 -10.50
CA VAL A 131 5.51 -19.35 -10.76
C VAL A 131 4.10 -18.79 -11.11
N CYS A 132 3.95 -17.47 -11.11
CA CYS A 132 2.64 -16.79 -11.16
C CYS A 132 1.83 -16.92 -12.46
N LEU A 133 2.29 -17.63 -13.50
CA LEU A 133 1.53 -17.76 -14.75
C LEU A 133 1.26 -19.18 -15.25
N ASP A 134 2.11 -20.19 -15.01
CA ASP A 134 1.93 -21.50 -15.70
C ASP A 134 1.43 -22.66 -14.83
N ILE A 135 1.43 -22.55 -13.50
CA ILE A 135 0.91 -23.63 -12.62
C ILE A 135 -0.53 -23.35 -12.13
N MET A 136 -0.98 -22.09 -12.23
CA MET A 136 -2.27 -21.63 -11.71
C MET A 136 -3.49 -22.10 -12.53
N TRP A 137 -3.31 -22.59 -13.76
CA TRP A 137 -4.41 -23.10 -14.59
C TRP A 137 -4.54 -24.64 -14.56
N SER A 138 -3.44 -25.37 -14.37
CA SER A 138 -3.43 -26.83 -14.64
C SER A 138 -3.54 -27.74 -13.41
N PHE A 139 -3.68 -27.18 -12.21
CA PHE A 139 -3.87 -27.96 -10.97
C PHE A 139 -5.10 -27.56 -10.14
N GLN A 140 -5.96 -26.70 -10.70
CA GLN A 140 -7.15 -26.18 -10.03
C GLN A 140 -8.25 -27.24 -9.87
N ASP A 141 -8.25 -28.36 -10.61
CA ASP A 141 -9.43 -29.25 -10.65
C ASP A 141 -9.32 -30.55 -9.83
N SER A 142 -8.13 -30.92 -9.32
CA SER A 142 -7.94 -32.20 -8.60
C SER A 142 -7.63 -32.10 -7.10
N LEU A 143 -7.47 -30.90 -6.53
CA LEU A 143 -7.18 -30.71 -5.10
C LEU A 143 -8.30 -30.00 -4.32
N PHE A 144 -9.50 -29.86 -4.90
CA PHE A 144 -10.66 -29.20 -4.28
C PHE A 144 -11.43 -30.04 -3.24
N ARG A 145 -10.88 -31.18 -2.78
CA ARG A 145 -11.55 -32.04 -1.79
C ARG A 145 -10.71 -32.21 -0.51
N LYS A 146 -11.31 -31.76 0.60
CA LYS A 146 -10.97 -31.96 2.04
C LYS A 146 -9.85 -31.10 2.65
N THR A 147 -10.20 -29.85 2.99
CA THR A 147 -10.22 -29.25 4.36
C THR A 147 -10.17 -27.72 4.26
N SER A 148 -11.30 -27.06 4.57
CA SER A 148 -11.48 -25.61 4.45
C SER A 148 -10.84 -24.87 5.64
N LYS A 149 -9.75 -24.15 5.39
CA LYS A 149 -9.24 -23.02 6.19
C LYS A 149 -8.43 -22.08 5.28
N PHE A 150 -9.14 -21.33 4.44
CA PHE A 150 -8.52 -20.32 3.58
C PHE A 150 -8.34 -19.01 4.38
N ASN A 151 -7.11 -18.49 4.48
CA ASN A 151 -6.81 -17.25 5.23
C ASN A 151 -7.37 -16.03 4.47
N VAL A 152 -8.44 -15.43 4.99
CA VAL A 152 -9.12 -14.27 4.38
C VAL A 152 -8.13 -13.14 4.05
N GLY A 153 -7.16 -12.86 4.95
CA GLY A 153 -6.14 -11.83 4.71
C GLY A 153 -5.24 -12.13 3.50
N VAL A 154 -4.91 -13.40 3.25
CA VAL A 154 -4.08 -13.81 2.10
C VAL A 154 -4.87 -13.70 0.79
N ALA A 155 -6.16 -14.10 0.77
CA ALA A 155 -7.02 -13.84 -0.40
C ALA A 155 -7.05 -12.35 -0.72
N SER A 156 -7.33 -11.52 0.29
CA SER A 156 -7.47 -10.09 0.11
C SER A 156 -6.18 -9.48 -0.45
N GLN A 157 -5.01 -9.86 0.06
CA GLN A 157 -3.73 -9.40 -0.49
C GLN A 157 -3.52 -9.86 -1.94
N LEU A 158 -3.74 -11.15 -2.24
CA LEU A 158 -3.56 -11.67 -3.60
C LEU A 158 -4.49 -10.95 -4.60
N LEU A 159 -5.75 -10.74 -4.23
CA LEU A 159 -6.71 -10.01 -5.06
C LEU A 159 -6.30 -8.55 -5.25
N CYS A 160 -5.91 -7.85 -4.18
CA CYS A 160 -5.51 -6.45 -4.26
C CYS A 160 -4.24 -6.25 -5.09
N TRP A 161 -3.23 -7.10 -4.91
CA TRP A 161 -1.99 -7.04 -5.70
C TRP A 161 -2.22 -7.41 -7.16
N THR A 162 -3.01 -8.47 -7.43
CA THR A 162 -3.34 -8.86 -8.80
C THR A 162 -4.05 -7.72 -9.53
N GLY A 163 -5.03 -7.08 -8.90
CA GLY A 163 -5.71 -5.92 -9.48
C GLY A 163 -4.75 -4.78 -9.81
N GLN A 164 -3.88 -4.39 -8.88
CA GLN A 164 -2.89 -3.33 -9.10
C GLN A 164 -1.90 -3.66 -10.23
N PHE A 165 -1.38 -4.89 -10.29
CA PHE A 165 -0.47 -5.29 -11.37
C PHE A 165 -1.18 -5.39 -12.72
N LEU A 166 -2.42 -5.88 -12.77
CA LEU A 166 -3.25 -5.85 -13.98
C LEU A 166 -3.53 -4.41 -14.41
N GLY A 167 -3.75 -3.50 -13.45
CA GLY A 167 -3.87 -2.07 -13.66
C GLY A 167 -2.72 -1.52 -14.50
N HIS A 168 -1.50 -1.70 -14.01
CA HIS A 168 -0.29 -1.29 -14.72
C HIS A 168 -0.09 -2.01 -16.06
N GLY A 169 -0.28 -3.34 -16.10
CA GLY A 169 -0.03 -4.13 -17.30
C GLY A 169 -0.98 -3.81 -18.46
N LEU A 170 -2.29 -3.77 -18.17
CA LEU A 170 -3.33 -3.60 -19.18
C LEU A 170 -3.51 -2.14 -19.60
N PHE A 171 -3.48 -1.21 -18.65
CA PHE A 171 -3.85 0.19 -18.91
C PHE A 171 -2.65 1.11 -19.10
N GLU A 172 -1.61 1.00 -18.27
CA GLU A 172 -0.40 1.83 -18.41
C GLU A 172 0.58 1.26 -19.44
N LYS A 173 0.51 -0.05 -19.71
CA LYS A 173 1.46 -0.77 -20.59
C LYS A 173 2.92 -0.51 -20.19
N ARG A 174 3.14 -0.39 -18.89
CA ARG A 174 4.40 -0.07 -18.22
C ARG A 174 4.52 -0.95 -16.99
N ALA A 175 5.76 -1.34 -16.66
CA ALA A 175 6.02 -2.03 -15.41
C ALA A 175 5.67 -1.12 -14.21
N PRO A 176 5.24 -1.71 -13.08
CA PRO A 176 4.91 -0.94 -11.88
C PRO A 176 6.15 -0.24 -11.33
N ALA A 177 5.94 0.93 -10.71
CA ALA A 177 6.98 1.72 -10.04
C ALA A 177 7.75 0.94 -8.96
N LEU A 178 7.20 -0.18 -8.49
CA LEU A 178 7.82 -1.12 -7.55
C LEU A 178 9.23 -1.56 -7.99
N LEU A 179 9.46 -1.71 -9.30
CA LEU A 179 10.75 -2.14 -9.84
C LEU A 179 11.78 -1.00 -9.91
N ASP A 180 11.32 0.25 -9.87
CA ASP A 180 12.16 1.44 -10.02
C ASP A 180 12.44 2.13 -8.67
N ASN A 181 11.48 2.11 -7.74
CA ASN A 181 11.62 2.72 -6.42
C ASN A 181 10.77 2.00 -5.34
N LEU A 182 11.37 1.01 -4.68
CA LEU A 182 10.74 0.20 -3.64
C LEU A 182 10.23 1.00 -2.45
N VAL A 183 11.01 1.98 -1.99
CA VAL A 183 10.66 2.83 -0.84
C VAL A 183 9.41 3.63 -1.16
N GLN A 184 9.35 4.24 -2.34
CA GLN A 184 8.19 5.00 -2.75
C GLN A 184 6.95 4.12 -2.94
N ALA A 185 7.09 2.94 -3.54
CA ALA A 185 5.98 2.02 -3.75
C ALA A 185 5.32 1.57 -2.44
N PHE A 186 6.10 1.23 -1.41
CA PHE A 186 5.55 0.77 -0.13
C PHE A 186 5.24 1.91 0.84
N LEU A 187 6.18 2.84 1.06
CA LEU A 187 6.02 3.87 2.07
C LEU A 187 5.06 4.97 1.62
N MET A 188 5.14 5.42 0.37
CA MET A 188 4.42 6.60 -0.10
C MET A 188 3.12 6.28 -0.85
N GLY A 189 2.98 5.07 -1.39
CA GLY A 189 1.80 4.63 -2.15
C GLY A 189 0.45 4.91 -1.48
N PRO A 190 0.23 4.49 -0.21
CA PRO A 190 -1.03 4.77 0.49
C PRO A 190 -1.34 6.27 0.63
N PHE A 191 -0.33 7.07 0.93
CA PHE A 191 -0.48 8.52 1.02
C PHE A 191 -0.81 9.17 -0.33
N PHE A 192 -0.16 8.75 -1.41
CA PHE A 192 -0.42 9.31 -2.74
C PHE A 192 -1.80 8.96 -3.28
N VAL A 193 -2.30 7.75 -3.01
CA VAL A 193 -3.69 7.42 -3.30
C VAL A 193 -4.66 8.33 -2.55
N LEU A 194 -4.41 8.60 -1.26
CA LEU A 194 -5.25 9.54 -0.51
C LEU A 194 -5.16 10.96 -1.10
N LEU A 195 -3.96 11.43 -1.43
CA LEU A 195 -3.75 12.76 -1.99
C LEU A 195 -4.42 12.91 -3.37
N GLU A 196 -4.39 11.87 -4.20
CA GLU A 196 -5.10 11.79 -5.48
C GLU A 196 -6.62 11.97 -5.28
N VAL A 197 -7.22 11.27 -4.30
CA VAL A 197 -8.64 11.43 -3.95
C VAL A 197 -8.92 12.84 -3.45
N LEU A 198 -8.06 13.39 -2.59
CA LEU A 198 -8.21 14.76 -2.09
C LEU A 198 -8.18 15.79 -3.22
N GLN A 199 -7.27 15.64 -4.18
CA GLN A 199 -7.17 16.52 -5.33
C GLN A 199 -8.35 16.40 -6.29
N THR A 200 -8.77 15.17 -6.60
CA THR A 200 -9.79 14.91 -7.62
C THR A 200 -11.21 15.15 -7.11
N VAL A 201 -11.49 14.87 -5.83
CA VAL A 201 -12.84 14.98 -5.26
C VAL A 201 -13.04 16.30 -4.51
N PHE A 202 -12.01 16.81 -3.84
CA PHE A 202 -12.12 17.98 -2.96
C PHE A 202 -11.32 19.19 -3.45
N GLU A 203 -10.74 19.12 -4.66
CA GLU A 203 -9.87 20.17 -5.23
C GLU A 203 -8.76 20.62 -4.26
N TYR A 204 -8.34 19.72 -3.38
CA TYR A 204 -7.41 20.04 -2.32
C TYR A 204 -5.99 20.24 -2.88
N GLU A 205 -5.39 21.40 -2.61
CA GLU A 205 -3.96 21.61 -2.82
C GLU A 205 -3.20 21.72 -1.48
N PRO A 206 -2.08 20.98 -1.30
CA PRO A 206 -1.17 21.18 -0.18
C PRO A 206 -0.74 22.64 0.00
N TYR A 207 -0.47 23.32 -1.12
CA TYR A 207 -0.13 24.74 -1.18
C TYR A 207 -0.35 25.26 -2.60
N SER A 208 -0.53 26.58 -2.75
CA SER A 208 -0.97 27.19 -4.02
C SER A 208 -0.10 26.81 -5.22
N GLY A 209 -0.75 26.40 -6.30
CA GLY A 209 -0.14 26.00 -7.57
C GLY A 209 0.58 24.64 -7.50
N PHE A 210 0.30 23.85 -6.47
CA PHE A 210 0.91 22.52 -6.30
C PHE A 210 0.54 21.61 -7.47
N LYS A 211 -0.74 21.57 -7.86
CA LYS A 211 -1.21 20.71 -8.95
C LYS A 211 -0.52 21.07 -10.26
N ALA A 212 -0.49 22.36 -10.62
CA ALA A 212 0.16 22.82 -11.86
C ALA A 212 1.66 22.44 -11.93
N ARG A 213 2.39 22.55 -10.80
CA ARG A 213 3.81 22.14 -10.74
C ARG A 213 3.98 20.64 -10.84
N VAL A 214 3.12 19.87 -10.19
CA VAL A 214 3.13 18.39 -10.25
C VAL A 214 2.80 17.93 -11.66
N ASP A 215 1.74 18.47 -12.28
CA ASP A 215 1.33 18.13 -13.65
C ASP A 215 2.47 18.37 -14.65
N SER A 216 3.14 19.53 -14.55
CA SER A 216 4.33 19.83 -15.38
C SER A 216 5.47 18.82 -15.17
N LYS A 217 5.71 18.37 -13.93
CA LYS A 217 6.72 17.34 -13.65
C LYS A 217 6.29 15.96 -14.19
N ILE A 218 5.02 15.58 -14.05
CA ILE A 218 4.46 14.34 -14.61
C ILE A 218 4.68 14.31 -16.13
N GLU A 219 4.36 15.40 -16.82
CA GLU A 219 4.57 15.52 -18.27
C GLU A 219 6.04 15.33 -18.65
N SER A 220 6.97 15.95 -17.92
CA SER A 220 8.40 15.78 -18.15
C SER A 220 8.86 14.33 -17.95
N GLU A 221 8.44 13.68 -16.86
CA GLU A 221 8.80 12.29 -16.53
C GLU A 221 8.25 11.29 -17.56
N ILE A 222 7.00 11.49 -18.02
CA ILE A 222 6.40 10.67 -19.08
C ILE A 222 7.15 10.86 -20.40
N LYS A 223 7.52 12.10 -20.74
CA LYS A 223 8.27 12.41 -21.97
C LYS A 223 9.63 11.72 -21.95
N GLU A 224 10.39 11.87 -20.88
CA GLU A 224 11.70 11.24 -20.72
C GLU A 224 11.61 9.71 -20.83
N TRP A 225 10.61 9.10 -20.20
CA TRP A 225 10.38 7.65 -20.29
C TRP A 225 10.09 7.21 -21.73
N ARG A 226 9.26 7.94 -22.47
CA ARG A 226 8.95 7.65 -23.88
C ARG A 226 10.20 7.76 -24.75
N GLU A 227 11.01 8.79 -24.55
CA GLU A 227 12.26 8.98 -25.29
C GLU A 227 13.26 7.84 -25.01
N LYS A 228 13.48 7.48 -23.74
CA LYS A 228 14.32 6.34 -23.34
C LYS A 228 13.83 5.03 -23.97
N LYS A 229 12.52 4.79 -24.00
CA LYS A 229 11.92 3.60 -24.63
C LYS A 229 12.14 3.56 -26.14
N GLN A 230 12.03 4.71 -26.83
CA GLN A 230 12.30 4.80 -28.26
C GLN A 230 13.78 4.60 -28.59
N GLN A 231 14.68 5.19 -27.79
CA GLN A 231 16.13 4.99 -27.95
C GLN A 231 16.51 3.52 -27.79
N LYS A 232 15.98 2.84 -26.75
CA LYS A 232 16.22 1.40 -26.55
C LYS A 232 15.78 0.57 -27.75
N LYS A 233 14.60 0.86 -28.32
CA LYS A 233 14.08 0.19 -29.52
C LYS A 233 14.90 0.46 -30.80
N LYS A 234 15.66 1.55 -30.87
CA LYS A 234 16.58 1.82 -32.00
C LYS A 234 17.88 1.02 -31.91
N ILE A 235 18.24 0.55 -30.71
CA ILE A 235 19.50 -0.15 -30.42
C ILE A 235 19.31 -1.68 -30.37
N THR A 236 18.05 -2.15 -30.33
CA THR A 236 17.67 -3.58 -30.37
C THR A 236 17.06 -3.93 -31.71
#